data_AF-A0A4Y4WZQ7-F1
#
_entry.id   AF-A0A4Y4WZQ7-F1
#
_cell.length_a   1.000
_cell.length_b   1.000
_cell.length_c   1.000
_cell.angle_alpha   90.00
_cell.angle_beta   90.00
_cell.angle_gamma   90.00
#
_symmetry.space_group_name_H-M   'P 1'
#
loop_
_entity.id
_entity.type
_entity.pdbx_description
1 polymer ?
#
loop_
_entity_poly.entity_id
_entity_poly.type
_entity_poly.pdbx_seq_one_letter_code
_entity_poly.pdbx_strand_id
1 'polypeptide(L)'
;WGSDFSFNHNIIYVMDEPATPLSVPARKEFRRFLKEYAHKNHVTFVLATHDPFLVDTDHLDEIRIVEKETEDSVIKNHFNYPLNNASKDSDALDKIKRSLGVGQHVFHNPQKHRIIFVEGITDYCYLSAFKLYFNEREFKDNPIPFTFLPISGLKNNPNDMEETIQKLCELDNNPIVLTDDDRKYDSDQQATSERFKRANKYLGNPITILQLSKCDENFKQIEDCFSANDRNKYAGNKRMELSMAFKTRLLYGGEDAVEKQTKRNFLKLFKWVAWATNLIKN
;
A
#
# COMPACT_ATOMS: atom_id res chain seq x y z
N TRP A 1 6.86 37.37 19.45
CA TRP A 1 7.33 37.70 18.10
C TRP A 1 6.52 36.89 17.10
N GLY A 2 5.30 37.37 16.83
CA GLY A 2 4.46 36.85 15.76
C GLY A 2 4.88 37.55 14.49
N SER A 3 5.47 36.82 13.55
CA SER A 3 5.69 37.31 12.20
C SER A 3 4.49 36.91 11.36
N ASP A 4 3.70 37.91 10.98
CA ASP A 4 2.78 37.83 9.84
C ASP A 4 3.58 37.43 8.60
N PHE A 5 3.57 36.14 8.27
CA PHE A 5 3.99 35.64 6.98
C PHE A 5 2.74 35.38 6.16
N SER A 6 2.25 36.38 5.44
CA SER A 6 1.40 36.13 4.27
C SER A 6 2.29 36.17 3.04
N PHE A 7 2.27 35.09 2.22
CA PHE A 7 2.36 35.03 0.75
C PHE A 7 2.98 33.70 0.30
N ASN A 8 2.16 32.82 -0.30
CA ASN A 8 2.51 31.85 -1.36
C ASN A 8 3.97 31.33 -1.41
N HIS A 9 4.46 30.68 -0.36
CA HIS A 9 5.69 29.89 -0.45
C HIS A 9 5.39 28.44 -0.09
N ASN A 10 5.83 27.52 -0.93
CA ASN A 10 5.90 26.10 -0.60
C ASN A 10 6.98 25.93 0.48
N ILE A 11 6.61 26.00 1.76
CA ILE A 11 7.54 25.84 2.87
C ILE A 11 7.88 24.35 2.99
N ILE A 12 9.17 24.03 2.98
CA ILE A 12 9.68 22.67 3.20
C ILE A 12 10.47 22.66 4.51
N TYR A 13 10.00 21.88 5.48
CA TYR A 13 10.71 21.60 6.71
C TYR A 13 11.50 20.30 6.55
N VAL A 14 12.81 20.35 6.75
CA VAL A 14 13.68 19.17 6.77
C VAL A 14 14.07 18.88 8.21
N MET A 15 13.88 17.64 8.65
CA MET A 15 14.17 17.21 10.02
C MET A 15 15.03 15.95 10.01
N ASP A 16 16.05 15.94 10.86
CA ASP A 16 16.92 14.78 11.07
C ASP A 16 16.62 14.15 12.44
N GLU A 17 16.19 12.89 12.42
CA GLU A 17 15.84 12.08 13.59
C GLU A 17 14.91 12.73 14.64
N PRO A 18 13.79 13.38 14.22
CA PRO A 18 13.01 14.26 15.11
C PRO A 18 12.27 13.55 16.25
N ALA A 19 12.16 12.22 16.20
CA ALA A 19 11.35 11.44 17.13
C ALA A 19 12.17 10.56 18.09
N THR A 20 13.51 10.64 18.07
CA THR A 20 14.42 9.84 18.91
C THR A 20 14.00 9.76 20.39
N PRO A 21 13.62 10.87 21.07
CA PRO A 21 13.26 10.82 22.49
C PRO A 21 11.83 10.32 22.76
N LEU A 22 11.01 10.09 21.72
CA LEU A 22 9.60 9.75 21.88
C LEU A 22 9.39 8.24 22.10
N SER A 23 8.34 7.88 22.84
CA SER A 23 7.85 6.50 22.95
C SER A 23 7.19 6.04 21.64
N VAL A 24 7.04 4.72 21.42
CA VAL A 24 6.39 4.17 20.21
C VAL A 24 5.00 4.77 19.94
N PRO A 25 4.08 4.89 20.94
CA PRO A 25 2.81 5.58 20.72
C PRO A 25 2.98 7.05 20.36
N ALA A 26 3.89 7.76 21.04
CA ALA A 26 4.13 9.18 20.79
C ALA A 26 4.73 9.44 19.39
N ARG A 27 5.49 8.51 18.82
CA ARG A 27 5.99 8.57 17.44
C ARG A 27 4.85 8.51 16.41
N LYS A 28 3.86 7.65 16.63
CA LYS A 28 2.65 7.57 15.77
C LYS A 28 1.86 8.88 15.82
N GLU A 29 1.66 9.41 17.02
CA GLU A 29 0.98 10.70 17.23
C GLU A 29 1.75 11.86 16.62
N PHE A 30 3.07 11.90 16.78
CA PHE A 30 3.94 12.90 16.17
C PHE A 30 3.79 12.92 14.64
N ARG A 31 3.81 11.73 14.02
CA ARG A 31 3.59 11.61 12.57
C ARG A 31 2.22 12.09 12.14
N ARG A 32 1.15 11.71 12.86
CA ARG A 32 -0.21 12.19 12.59
C ARG A 32 -0.29 13.71 12.67
N PHE A 33 0.28 14.30 13.72
CA PHE A 33 0.34 15.75 13.90
C PHE A 33 1.04 16.45 12.73
N LEU A 34 2.21 15.97 12.30
CA LEU A 34 2.92 16.56 11.17
C LEU A 34 2.09 16.54 9.89
N LYS A 35 1.37 15.46 9.62
CA LYS A 35 0.51 15.35 8.43
C LYS A 35 -0.66 16.33 8.47
N GLU A 36 -1.35 16.41 9.59
CA GLU A 36 -2.45 17.36 9.76
C GLU A 36 -1.95 18.81 9.63
N TYR A 37 -0.79 19.12 10.21
CA TYR A 37 -0.17 20.43 10.10
C TYR A 37 0.26 20.75 8.67
N ALA A 38 0.89 19.79 7.99
CA ALA A 38 1.30 19.88 6.59
C ALA A 38 0.12 20.24 5.69
N HIS A 39 -0.98 19.51 5.85
CA HIS A 39 -2.18 19.71 5.06
C HIS A 39 -2.85 21.06 5.34
N LYS A 40 -3.04 21.42 6.62
CA LYS A 40 -3.71 22.66 7.03
C LYS A 40 -2.93 23.92 6.64
N ASN A 41 -1.60 23.85 6.66
CA ASN A 41 -0.73 25.01 6.44
C ASN A 41 -0.07 25.02 5.05
N HIS A 42 -0.40 24.05 4.18
CA HIS A 42 0.20 23.90 2.86
C HIS A 42 1.75 23.85 2.90
N VAL A 43 2.29 23.09 3.86
CA VAL A 43 3.73 22.89 4.03
C VAL A 43 4.12 21.43 3.82
N THR A 44 5.37 21.18 3.45
CA THR A 44 5.91 19.83 3.26
C THR A 44 6.92 19.51 4.35
N PHE A 45 6.84 18.33 4.96
CA PHE A 45 7.89 17.82 5.83
C PHE A 45 8.69 16.73 5.11
N VAL A 46 10.01 16.81 5.20
CA VAL A 46 10.94 15.75 4.77
C VAL A 46 11.71 15.30 6.01
N LEU A 47 11.49 14.05 6.42
CA LEU A 47 12.09 13.48 7.61
C LEU A 47 13.15 12.45 7.19
N ALA A 48 14.37 12.60 7.69
CA ALA A 48 15.38 11.54 7.68
C ALA A 48 15.33 10.80 9.01
N THR A 49 15.21 9.48 8.98
CA THR A 49 15.18 8.67 10.20
C THR A 49 15.60 7.23 9.96
N HIS A 50 16.30 6.66 10.95
CA HIS A 50 16.58 5.24 11.12
C HIS A 50 15.52 4.55 11.99
N ASP A 51 14.54 5.29 12.52
CA ASP A 51 13.50 4.76 13.39
C ASP A 51 12.39 4.07 12.60
N PRO A 52 12.29 2.73 12.66
CA PRO A 52 11.23 2.02 11.98
C PRO A 52 9.82 2.36 12.49
N PHE A 53 9.66 2.87 13.71
CA PHE A 53 8.35 3.14 14.29
C PHE A 53 7.69 4.43 13.77
N LEU A 54 8.41 5.20 12.95
CA LEU A 54 7.84 6.31 12.16
C LEU A 54 7.27 5.83 10.82
N VAL A 55 7.50 4.57 10.45
CA VAL A 55 6.98 3.95 9.22
C VAL A 55 5.58 3.38 9.49
N ASP A 56 4.67 3.55 8.53
CA ASP A 56 3.29 3.11 8.62
C ASP A 56 2.88 2.42 7.33
N THR A 57 2.33 1.22 7.48
CA THR A 57 1.89 0.38 6.37
C THR A 57 0.75 0.97 5.57
N ASP A 58 -0.05 1.87 6.13
CA ASP A 58 -1.12 2.55 5.39
C ASP A 58 -0.63 3.80 4.68
N HIS A 59 0.68 4.08 4.66
CA HIS A 59 1.30 5.25 4.04
C HIS A 59 2.73 4.99 3.50
N LEU A 60 2.95 3.81 2.91
CA LEU A 60 4.20 3.40 2.28
C LEU A 60 4.57 4.26 1.06
N ASP A 61 3.59 4.91 0.44
CA ASP A 61 3.75 5.82 -0.68
C ASP A 61 4.57 7.09 -0.32
N GLU A 62 4.62 7.44 0.96
CA GLU A 62 5.38 8.58 1.49
C GLU A 62 6.85 8.23 1.79
N ILE A 63 7.21 6.95 1.73
CA ILE A 63 8.51 6.46 2.18
C ILE A 63 9.49 6.45 1.02
N ARG A 64 10.71 6.90 1.29
CA ARG A 64 11.85 6.86 0.37
C ARG A 64 12.99 6.16 1.08
N ILE A 65 13.54 5.13 0.45
CA ILE A 65 14.66 4.38 1.03
C ILE A 65 15.93 4.89 0.37
N VAL A 66 16.89 5.31 1.19
CA VAL A 66 18.20 5.73 0.72
C VAL A 66 19.17 4.59 0.95
N GLU A 67 19.81 4.12 -0.11
CA GLU A 67 20.81 3.06 -0.05
C GLU A 67 22.16 3.56 -0.52
N LYS A 68 23.21 3.12 0.16
CA LYS A 68 24.58 3.35 -0.28
C LYS A 68 24.93 2.31 -1.35
N GLU A 69 25.29 2.79 -2.53
CA GLU A 69 25.97 2.01 -3.55
C GLU A 69 27.50 2.24 -3.48
N THR A 70 28.26 1.65 -4.40
CA THR A 70 29.73 1.62 -4.33
C THR A 70 30.37 2.99 -4.11
N GLU A 71 29.89 4.03 -4.81
CA GLU A 71 30.42 5.40 -4.67
C GLU A 71 29.34 6.48 -4.51
N ASP A 72 28.05 6.13 -4.62
CA ASP A 72 26.93 7.06 -4.57
C ASP A 72 25.82 6.58 -3.64
N SER A 73 24.85 7.46 -3.33
CA SER A 73 23.61 7.08 -2.66
C SER A 73 22.46 7.11 -3.64
N VAL A 74 21.69 6.02 -3.70
CA VAL A 74 20.52 5.89 -4.56
C VAL A 74 19.26 5.99 -3.71
N ILE A 75 18.34 6.86 -4.13
CA ILE A 75 17.00 6.93 -3.55
C ILE A 75 16.10 5.95 -4.29
N LYS A 76 15.68 4.91 -3.60
CA LYS A 76 14.59 4.05 -4.05
C LYS A 76 13.27 4.78 -3.80
N ASN A 77 12.76 5.39 -4.88
CA ASN A 77 11.56 6.23 -4.85
C ASN A 77 10.26 5.50 -4.50
N HIS A 78 10.29 4.18 -4.53
CA HIS A 78 9.10 3.36 -4.37
C HIS A 78 9.35 2.34 -3.28
N PHE A 79 8.50 2.34 -2.24
CA PHE A 79 8.39 1.20 -1.36
C PHE A 79 7.68 0.08 -2.12
N ASN A 80 8.43 -0.54 -3.01
CA ASN A 80 8.07 -1.69 -3.79
C ASN A 80 8.85 -2.83 -3.14
N TYR A 81 8.18 -3.82 -2.55
CA TYR A 81 8.90 -4.97 -1.98
C TYR A 81 9.59 -5.68 -3.16
N PRO A 82 10.91 -5.55 -3.35
CA PRO A 82 11.57 -6.15 -4.49
C PRO A 82 11.72 -7.62 -4.12
N LEU A 83 10.91 -8.47 -4.75
CA LEU A 83 11.00 -9.92 -4.56
C LEU A 83 12.22 -10.52 -5.27
N ASN A 84 13.17 -9.71 -5.77
CA ASN A 84 14.44 -10.16 -6.32
C ASN A 84 15.59 -9.42 -5.62
N ASN A 85 16.63 -10.17 -5.23
CA ASN A 85 17.95 -9.74 -4.74
C ASN A 85 18.21 -9.90 -3.22
N ALA A 86 18.38 -11.16 -2.80
CA ALA A 86 18.89 -11.54 -1.47
C ALA A 86 20.38 -11.20 -1.21
N SER A 87 21.10 -10.58 -2.16
CA SER A 87 22.52 -10.21 -1.98
C SER A 87 22.79 -8.70 -1.90
N LYS A 88 21.74 -7.86 -2.06
CA LYS A 88 21.86 -6.39 -2.08
C LYS A 88 20.74 -5.66 -1.34
N ASP A 89 19.82 -6.37 -0.69
CA ASP A 89 18.78 -5.70 0.08
C ASP A 89 19.41 -4.99 1.27
N SER A 90 19.27 -3.66 1.30
CA SER A 90 19.84 -2.83 2.35
C SER A 90 19.30 -3.25 3.71
N ASP A 91 20.19 -3.24 4.70
CA ASP A 91 19.85 -3.32 6.12
C ASP A 91 18.63 -2.47 6.49
N ALA A 92 18.44 -1.31 5.83
CA ALA A 92 17.34 -0.39 6.07
C ALA A 92 16.00 -0.91 5.53
N LEU A 93 15.94 -1.39 4.29
CA LEU A 93 14.72 -1.98 3.73
C LEU A 93 14.34 -3.24 4.51
N ASP A 94 15.29 -4.11 4.84
CA ASP A 94 15.04 -5.30 5.65
C ASP A 94 14.69 -4.96 7.10
N LYS A 95 15.25 -3.91 7.71
CA LYS A 95 14.79 -3.40 9.01
C LYS A 95 13.40 -2.79 8.93
N ILE A 96 13.06 -2.07 7.86
CA ILE A 96 11.70 -1.54 7.65
C ILE A 96 10.73 -2.69 7.43
N LYS A 97 11.02 -3.63 6.53
CA LYS A 97 10.22 -4.85 6.29
C LYS A 97 10.09 -5.69 7.56
N ARG A 98 11.18 -5.89 8.32
CA ARG A 98 11.15 -6.55 9.62
C ARG A 98 10.47 -5.69 10.67
N SER A 99 10.33 -4.38 10.55
CA SER A 99 9.59 -3.59 11.54
C SER A 99 8.12 -3.40 11.20
N LEU A 100 7.79 -3.45 9.92
CA LEU A 100 6.44 -3.59 9.42
C LEU A 100 5.95 -5.00 9.76
N GLY A 101 6.80 -6.00 9.52
CA GLY A 101 6.68 -7.35 10.02
C GLY A 101 6.61 -7.38 11.54
N VAL A 102 7.65 -7.03 12.29
CA VAL A 102 7.73 -7.11 13.77
C VAL A 102 6.72 -6.21 14.45
N GLY A 103 6.41 -5.04 13.90
CA GLY A 103 5.25 -4.24 14.31
C GLY A 103 3.92 -4.94 14.01
N GLN A 104 3.89 -5.84 13.02
CA GLN A 104 2.79 -6.78 12.79
C GLN A 104 2.88 -8.01 13.72
N HIS A 105 3.90 -8.88 13.71
CA HIS A 105 3.99 -10.06 14.59
C HIS A 105 4.02 -9.76 16.10
N VAL A 106 4.48 -8.61 16.56
CA VAL A 106 4.44 -8.23 18.00
C VAL A 106 3.03 -7.75 18.40
N PHE A 107 2.13 -7.49 17.44
CA PHE A 107 0.76 -7.01 17.70
C PHE A 107 -0.36 -7.76 16.95
N HIS A 108 -0.07 -8.76 16.11
CA HIS A 108 -1.05 -9.40 15.22
C HIS A 108 -1.32 -10.83 15.65
N ASN A 109 -2.56 -11.06 16.05
CA ASN A 109 -3.18 -12.37 15.89
C ASN A 109 -3.60 -12.46 14.40
N PRO A 110 -3.08 -13.39 13.58
CA PRO A 110 -3.48 -13.57 12.17
C PRO A 110 -4.98 -13.87 12.01
N GLN A 111 -5.66 -14.28 13.09
CA GLN A 111 -7.11 -14.43 13.13
C GLN A 111 -7.86 -13.08 13.22
N LYS A 112 -7.17 -12.00 13.60
CA LYS A 112 -7.73 -10.66 13.82
C LYS A 112 -7.27 -9.64 12.78
N HIS A 113 -6.13 -9.85 12.12
CA HIS A 113 -5.64 -8.94 11.09
C HIS A 113 -4.82 -9.69 10.01
N ARG A 114 -5.03 -9.37 8.73
CA ARG A 114 -4.34 -10.05 7.59
C ARG A 114 -3.55 -9.07 6.73
N ILE A 115 -2.47 -9.58 6.12
CA ILE A 115 -1.73 -8.88 5.07
C ILE A 115 -2.30 -9.32 3.71
N ILE A 116 -2.61 -8.35 2.86
CA ILE A 116 -3.04 -8.57 1.47
C ILE A 116 -2.00 -7.97 0.55
N PHE A 117 -1.29 -8.81 -0.19
CA PHE A 117 -0.33 -8.38 -1.18
C PHE A 117 -1.07 -7.91 -2.45
N VAL A 118 -0.62 -6.81 -3.04
CA VAL A 118 -1.22 -6.21 -4.26
C VAL A 118 -0.14 -6.00 -5.29
N GLU A 119 -0.48 -6.11 -6.58
CA GLU A 119 0.51 -6.10 -7.65
C GLU A 119 1.33 -4.81 -7.68
N GLY A 120 0.65 -3.66 -7.67
CA GLY A 120 1.28 -2.35 -7.83
C GLY A 120 1.15 -1.42 -6.63
N ILE A 121 2.09 -0.49 -6.55
CA ILE A 121 2.01 0.67 -5.67
C ILE A 121 0.81 1.58 -5.97
N THR A 122 0.35 1.64 -7.22
CA THR A 122 -0.88 2.36 -7.60
C THR A 122 -2.12 1.72 -6.96
N ASP A 123 -2.24 0.40 -7.04
CA ASP A 123 -3.33 -0.37 -6.41
C ASP A 123 -3.31 -0.16 -4.90
N TYR A 124 -2.12 -0.27 -4.32
CA TYR A 124 -1.88 0.05 -2.91
C TYR A 124 -2.36 1.46 -2.55
N CYS A 125 -2.05 2.49 -3.32
CA CYS A 125 -2.48 3.86 -3.04
C CYS A 125 -4.00 3.97 -3.00
N TYR A 126 -4.72 3.41 -3.99
CA TYR A 126 -6.18 3.44 -4.02
C TYR A 126 -6.78 2.66 -2.85
N LEU A 127 -6.31 1.44 -2.62
CA LEU A 127 -6.83 0.56 -1.58
C LEU A 127 -6.54 1.13 -0.17
N SER A 128 -5.32 1.57 0.11
CA SER A 128 -4.99 2.20 1.40
C SER A 128 -5.77 3.50 1.63
N ALA A 129 -5.99 4.31 0.59
CA ALA A 129 -6.80 5.52 0.69
C ALA A 129 -8.24 5.20 1.11
N PHE A 130 -8.90 4.24 0.44
CA PHE A 130 -10.27 3.84 0.79
C PHE A 130 -10.34 3.14 2.14
N LYS A 131 -9.33 2.34 2.52
CA LYS A 131 -9.24 1.74 3.85
C LYS A 131 -9.29 2.81 4.94
N LEU A 132 -8.41 3.80 4.86
CA LEU A 132 -8.34 4.91 5.82
C LEU A 132 -9.65 5.72 5.80
N TYR A 133 -10.18 6.04 4.60
CA TYR A 133 -11.44 6.75 4.44
C TYR A 133 -12.61 6.05 5.15
N PHE A 134 -12.76 4.74 4.99
CA PHE A 134 -13.84 4.01 5.64
C PHE A 134 -13.59 3.84 7.14
N ASN A 135 -12.34 3.60 7.58
CA ASN A 135 -12.01 3.51 9.00
C ASN A 135 -12.32 4.81 9.76
N GLU A 136 -12.08 5.98 9.15
CA GLU A 136 -12.39 7.26 9.78
C GLU A 136 -13.88 7.64 9.76
N ARG A 137 -14.73 6.93 9.01
CA ARG A 137 -16.13 7.32 8.79
C ARG A 137 -17.12 6.23 9.13
N GLU A 138 -17.03 5.08 8.47
CA GLU A 138 -17.97 3.96 8.55
C GLU A 138 -17.54 2.89 9.58
N PHE A 139 -16.24 2.72 9.79
CA PHE A 139 -15.65 1.64 10.59
C PHE A 139 -14.80 2.13 11.77
N LYS A 140 -15.17 3.27 12.39
CA LYS A 140 -14.41 3.87 13.50
C LYS A 140 -14.15 2.91 14.67
N ASP A 141 -15.20 2.20 15.09
CA ASP A 141 -15.15 1.31 16.26
C ASP A 141 -14.66 -0.11 15.90
N ASN A 142 -14.71 -0.47 14.62
CA ASN A 142 -14.27 -1.77 14.13
C ASN A 142 -13.49 -1.61 12.82
N PRO A 143 -12.22 -1.14 12.89
CA PRO A 143 -11.42 -0.87 11.71
C PRO A 143 -11.25 -2.10 10.82
N ILE A 144 -11.12 -1.85 9.52
CA ILE A 144 -10.88 -2.90 8.51
C ILE A 144 -9.65 -3.73 8.90
N PRO A 145 -9.82 -5.05 9.15
CA PRO A 145 -8.81 -5.91 9.75
C PRO A 145 -7.78 -6.44 8.74
N PHE A 146 -7.38 -5.63 7.77
CA PHE A 146 -6.30 -6.00 6.87
C PHE A 146 -5.51 -4.80 6.38
N THR A 147 -4.29 -5.06 5.94
CA THR A 147 -3.36 -4.06 5.40
C THR A 147 -2.86 -4.51 4.04
N PHE A 148 -2.67 -3.55 3.13
CA PHE A 148 -2.16 -3.83 1.80
C PHE A 148 -0.64 -3.65 1.75
N LEU A 149 0.06 -4.55 1.04
CA LEU A 149 1.49 -4.42 0.75
C LEU A 149 1.75 -4.57 -0.76
N PRO A 150 2.37 -3.59 -1.43
CA PRO A 150 2.65 -3.66 -2.86
C PRO A 150 3.86 -4.55 -3.17
N ILE A 151 3.72 -5.41 -4.19
CA ILE A 151 4.73 -6.38 -4.62
C ILE A 151 5.19 -6.17 -6.06
N SER A 152 5.72 -4.99 -6.39
CA SER A 152 6.52 -4.68 -7.61
C SER A 152 6.07 -5.31 -8.96
N GLY A 153 4.78 -5.58 -9.13
CA GLY A 153 4.22 -6.40 -10.20
C GLY A 153 4.54 -7.90 -10.09
N LEU A 154 3.62 -8.73 -10.59
CA LEU A 154 3.89 -10.14 -10.82
C LEU A 154 4.94 -10.30 -11.94
N LYS A 155 5.89 -11.20 -11.76
CA LYS A 155 7.03 -11.37 -12.68
C LYS A 155 6.63 -12.16 -13.92
N ASN A 156 7.29 -11.91 -15.05
CA ASN A 156 6.92 -12.57 -16.32
C ASN A 156 7.64 -13.92 -16.53
N ASN A 157 8.77 -14.15 -15.88
CA ASN A 157 9.58 -15.37 -15.98
C ASN A 157 9.15 -16.39 -14.91
N PRO A 158 8.94 -17.68 -15.26
CA PRO A 158 8.63 -18.75 -14.30
C PRO A 158 9.56 -18.84 -13.08
N ASN A 159 10.87 -18.69 -13.25
CA ASN A 159 11.82 -18.80 -12.12
C ASN A 159 11.61 -17.65 -11.11
N ASP A 160 11.39 -16.43 -11.62
CA ASP A 160 11.13 -15.25 -10.80
C ASP A 160 9.77 -15.36 -10.08
N MET A 161 8.79 -16.06 -10.67
CA MET A 161 7.49 -16.33 -10.06
C MET A 161 7.60 -17.31 -8.89
N GLU A 162 8.42 -18.37 -9.02
CA GLU A 162 8.69 -19.28 -7.92
C GLU A 162 9.41 -18.57 -6.77
N GLU A 163 10.42 -17.75 -7.07
CA GLU A 163 11.10 -16.92 -6.05
C GLU A 163 10.11 -15.96 -5.36
N THR A 164 9.23 -15.32 -6.13
CA THR A 164 8.14 -14.46 -5.62
C THR A 164 7.26 -15.24 -4.65
N ILE A 165 6.84 -16.46 -5.00
CA ILE A 165 5.98 -17.28 -4.14
C ILE A 165 6.68 -17.65 -2.84
N GLN A 166 7.93 -18.13 -2.92
CA GLN A 166 8.71 -18.52 -1.75
C GLN A 166 8.89 -17.35 -0.77
N LYS A 167 9.21 -16.16 -1.27
CA LYS A 167 9.38 -14.96 -0.43
C LYS A 167 8.08 -14.48 0.21
N LEU A 168 6.95 -14.61 -0.47
CA LEU A 168 5.66 -14.31 0.14
C LEU A 168 5.37 -15.25 1.32
N CYS A 169 5.77 -16.52 1.21
CA CYS A 169 5.66 -17.50 2.31
C CYS A 169 6.66 -17.25 3.45
N GLU A 170 7.81 -16.63 3.18
CA GLU A 170 8.74 -16.17 4.24
C GLU A 170 8.18 -14.99 5.04
N LEU A 171 7.35 -14.15 4.40
CA LEU A 171 6.78 -12.96 4.99
C LEU A 171 5.50 -13.22 5.80
N ASP A 172 4.64 -14.12 5.32
CA ASP A 172 3.40 -14.50 5.97
C ASP A 172 3.22 -16.02 5.87
N ASN A 173 2.80 -16.66 6.96
CA ASN A 173 2.57 -18.11 6.99
C ASN A 173 1.42 -18.56 6.07
N ASN A 174 0.51 -17.67 5.71
CA ASN A 174 -0.63 -17.90 4.84
C ASN A 174 -0.83 -16.69 3.92
N PRO A 175 0.07 -16.43 2.97
CA PRO A 175 0.05 -15.20 2.18
C PRO A 175 -1.20 -15.12 1.31
N ILE A 176 -1.75 -13.92 1.20
CA ILE A 176 -2.91 -13.63 0.34
C ILE A 176 -2.50 -12.58 -0.70
N VAL A 177 -2.76 -12.85 -1.98
CA VAL A 177 -2.48 -11.92 -3.08
C VAL A 177 -3.80 -11.54 -3.75
N LEU A 178 -4.07 -10.24 -3.86
CA LEU A 178 -5.16 -9.68 -4.67
C LEU A 178 -4.62 -9.33 -6.06
N THR A 179 -5.14 -10.00 -7.10
CA THR A 179 -4.67 -9.86 -8.48
C THR A 179 -5.73 -9.26 -9.39
N ASP A 180 -5.25 -8.53 -10.40
CA ASP A 180 -6.05 -8.15 -11.55
C ASP A 180 -6.48 -9.40 -12.34
N ASP A 181 -7.50 -9.21 -13.17
CA ASP A 181 -7.82 -10.09 -14.27
C ASP A 181 -7.01 -9.64 -15.50
N ASP A 182 -6.16 -10.54 -16.00
CA ASP A 182 -5.38 -10.24 -17.19
C ASP A 182 -6.28 -9.81 -18.36
N ARG A 183 -5.98 -8.66 -18.95
CA ARG A 183 -6.55 -8.31 -20.25
C ARG A 183 -5.98 -9.28 -21.26
N LYS A 184 -6.82 -10.09 -21.90
CA LYS A 184 -6.44 -10.88 -23.09
C LYS A 184 -6.02 -9.90 -24.20
N TYR A 185 -4.74 -9.55 -24.24
CA TYR A 185 -4.16 -8.91 -25.42
C TYR A 185 -2.97 -9.76 -25.85
N ASP A 186 -3.17 -10.37 -27.02
CA ASP A 186 -2.32 -11.27 -27.79
C ASP A 186 -2.15 -12.74 -27.38
N SER A 187 -2.23 -13.58 -28.42
CA SER A 187 -2.44 -15.03 -28.41
C SER A 187 -1.28 -15.88 -27.90
N ASP A 188 -0.10 -15.29 -27.66
CA ASP A 188 1.12 -16.05 -27.33
C ASP A 188 1.64 -15.83 -25.90
N GLN A 189 1.00 -14.96 -25.12
CA GLN A 189 1.36 -14.74 -23.73
C GLN A 189 0.18 -15.11 -22.84
N GLN A 190 0.31 -16.21 -22.08
CA GLN A 190 -0.50 -16.37 -20.88
C GLN A 190 -0.24 -15.14 -19.99
N ALA A 191 -1.19 -14.21 -19.97
CA ALA A 191 -1.75 -13.60 -18.76
C ALA A 191 -0.89 -13.83 -17.50
N THR A 192 -0.23 -12.78 -16.99
CA THR A 192 0.74 -12.88 -15.88
C THR A 192 0.09 -13.44 -14.61
N SER A 193 -1.17 -13.09 -14.33
CA SER A 193 -1.92 -13.69 -13.20
C SER A 193 -2.16 -15.19 -13.40
N GLU A 194 -2.39 -15.65 -14.64
CA GLU A 194 -2.55 -17.08 -14.94
C GLU A 194 -1.25 -17.86 -14.77
N ARG A 195 -0.11 -17.27 -15.16
CA ARG A 195 1.21 -17.86 -14.86
C ARG A 195 1.43 -17.98 -13.36
N PHE A 196 1.04 -16.95 -12.59
CA PHE A 196 1.20 -16.95 -11.14
C PHE A 196 0.34 -18.04 -10.49
N LYS A 197 -0.91 -18.19 -10.93
CA LYS A 197 -1.80 -19.28 -10.49
C LYS A 197 -1.21 -20.66 -10.80
N ARG A 198 -0.61 -20.84 -11.96
CA ARG A 198 0.03 -22.11 -12.34
C ARG A 198 1.26 -22.41 -11.50
N ALA A 199 2.13 -21.42 -11.29
CA ALA A 199 3.29 -21.57 -10.42
C ALA A 199 2.87 -21.89 -8.97
N ASN A 200 1.88 -21.16 -8.45
CA ASN A 200 1.29 -21.43 -7.13
C ASN A 200 0.73 -22.85 -7.05
N LYS A 201 0.00 -23.30 -8.07
CA LYS A 201 -0.52 -24.68 -8.13
C LYS A 201 0.58 -25.73 -8.18
N TYR A 202 1.64 -25.48 -8.95
CA TYR A 202 2.79 -26.38 -9.06
C TYR A 202 3.49 -26.56 -7.71
N LEU A 203 3.58 -25.48 -6.92
CA LEU A 203 4.16 -25.48 -5.57
C LEU A 203 3.21 -25.95 -4.47
N GLY A 204 2.01 -26.47 -4.81
CA GLY A 204 1.05 -27.00 -3.84
C GLY A 204 0.04 -25.98 -3.30
N ASN A 205 -0.17 -24.86 -3.99
CA ASN A 205 -1.03 -23.74 -3.60
C ASN A 205 -0.68 -23.10 -2.23
N PRO A 206 0.59 -22.74 -1.98
CA PRO A 206 0.95 -22.09 -0.72
C PRO A 206 0.34 -20.68 -0.56
N ILE A 207 -0.11 -20.04 -1.64
CA ILE A 207 -0.69 -18.69 -1.62
C ILE A 207 -2.20 -18.74 -1.88
N THR A 208 -2.97 -17.98 -1.09
CA THR A 208 -4.37 -17.69 -1.38
C THR A 208 -4.47 -16.57 -2.40
N ILE A 209 -5.01 -16.85 -3.59
CA ILE A 209 -5.15 -15.86 -4.67
C ILE A 209 -6.60 -15.37 -4.71
N LEU A 210 -6.79 -14.06 -4.49
CA LEU A 210 -8.04 -13.35 -4.64
C LEU A 210 -8.03 -12.64 -5.99
N GLN A 211 -8.92 -13.05 -6.90
CA GLN A 211 -9.04 -12.43 -8.23
C GLN A 211 -10.22 -11.46 -8.24
N LEU A 212 -10.02 -10.23 -8.73
CA LEU A 212 -11.04 -9.17 -8.67
C LEU A 212 -12.38 -9.57 -9.29
N SER A 213 -12.37 -10.28 -10.42
CA SER A 213 -13.61 -10.74 -11.06
C SER A 213 -14.47 -11.68 -10.23
N LYS A 214 -13.90 -12.28 -9.17
CA LYS A 214 -14.66 -13.10 -8.21
C LYS A 214 -15.47 -12.26 -7.22
N CYS A 215 -15.13 -10.98 -7.04
CA CYS A 215 -15.92 -10.02 -6.28
C CYS A 215 -17.07 -9.44 -7.12
N ASP A 216 -16.76 -9.02 -8.35
CA ASP A 216 -17.70 -8.48 -9.33
C ASP A 216 -17.14 -8.74 -10.72
N GLU A 217 -17.94 -9.31 -11.63
CA GLU A 217 -17.48 -9.65 -12.97
C GLU A 217 -16.96 -8.43 -13.77
N ASN A 218 -17.39 -7.23 -13.39
CA ASN A 218 -16.96 -5.97 -14.00
C ASN A 218 -15.63 -5.45 -13.44
N PHE A 219 -15.15 -5.99 -12.31
CA PHE A 219 -13.87 -5.60 -11.74
C PHE A 219 -12.78 -6.47 -12.36
N LYS A 220 -12.12 -5.96 -13.42
CA LYS A 220 -10.93 -6.60 -14.01
C LYS A 220 -9.65 -6.02 -13.43
N GLN A 221 -9.66 -4.76 -13.06
CA GLN A 221 -8.54 -4.09 -12.40
C GLN A 221 -9.07 -3.22 -11.26
N ILE A 222 -8.19 -2.80 -10.36
CA ILE A 222 -8.57 -1.89 -9.27
C ILE A 222 -9.19 -0.61 -9.81
N GLU A 223 -8.72 -0.11 -10.97
CA GLU A 223 -9.29 1.08 -11.60
C GLU A 223 -10.76 0.89 -12.05
N ASP A 224 -11.24 -0.34 -12.22
CA ASP A 224 -12.65 -0.64 -12.55
C ASP A 224 -13.59 -0.45 -11.34
N CYS A 225 -13.05 -0.31 -10.13
CA CYS A 225 -13.84 0.07 -8.97
C CYS A 225 -14.27 1.55 -9.02
N PHE A 226 -13.63 2.39 -9.84
CA PHE A 226 -14.01 3.79 -9.99
C PHE A 226 -15.22 3.95 -10.91
N SER A 227 -16.06 4.96 -10.64
CA SER A 227 -17.03 5.42 -11.63
C SER A 227 -16.32 5.96 -12.88
N ALA A 228 -17.01 6.05 -14.02
CA ALA A 228 -16.40 6.54 -15.25
C ALA A 228 -15.78 7.95 -15.09
N ASN A 229 -16.42 8.83 -14.32
CA ASN A 229 -15.97 10.19 -14.07
C ASN A 229 -14.74 10.20 -13.14
N ASP A 230 -14.82 9.52 -11.99
CA ASP A 230 -13.68 9.43 -11.07
C ASP A 230 -12.49 8.71 -11.72
N ARG A 231 -12.76 7.69 -12.56
CA ARG A 231 -11.72 6.98 -13.31
C ARG A 231 -11.00 7.92 -14.25
N ASN A 232 -11.73 8.70 -15.06
CA ASN A 232 -11.11 9.67 -15.96
C ASN A 232 -10.21 10.64 -15.19
N LYS A 233 -10.70 11.12 -14.05
CA LYS A 233 -10.01 12.13 -13.24
C LYS A 233 -8.78 11.60 -12.50
N TYR A 234 -8.84 10.38 -11.97
CA TYR A 234 -7.83 9.87 -11.02
C TYR A 234 -7.11 8.61 -11.50
N ALA A 235 -7.77 7.77 -12.31
CA ALA A 235 -7.31 6.44 -12.67
C ALA A 235 -7.14 6.24 -14.19
N GLY A 236 -7.17 7.32 -14.98
CA GLY A 236 -7.03 7.28 -16.44
C GLY A 236 -5.58 7.06 -16.89
N ASN A 237 -4.61 7.49 -16.07
CA ASN A 237 -3.18 7.29 -16.29
C ASN A 237 -2.58 6.61 -15.06
N LYS A 238 -1.88 5.47 -15.24
CA LYS A 238 -1.17 4.77 -14.15
C LYS A 238 0.12 5.53 -13.76
N ARG A 239 -0.03 6.76 -13.27
CA ARG A 239 1.04 7.56 -12.67
C ARG A 239 0.91 7.54 -11.15
N MET A 240 1.98 7.21 -10.46
CA MET A 240 1.98 7.13 -9.00
C MET A 240 1.61 8.47 -8.36
N GLU A 241 2.11 9.57 -8.90
CA GLU A 241 1.88 10.90 -8.34
C GLU A 241 0.38 11.24 -8.31
N LEU A 242 -0.38 10.74 -9.30
CA LEU A 242 -1.83 10.90 -9.35
C LEU A 242 -2.53 10.05 -8.29
N SER A 243 -2.09 8.82 -8.05
CA SER A 243 -2.68 7.95 -7.03
C SER A 243 -2.34 8.42 -5.60
N MET A 244 -1.15 8.98 -5.39
CA MET A 244 -0.76 9.66 -4.14
C MET A 244 -1.58 10.93 -3.90
N ALA A 245 -1.69 11.79 -4.93
CA ALA A 245 -2.52 13.00 -4.85
C ALA A 245 -3.99 12.67 -4.60
N PHE A 246 -4.50 11.60 -5.21
CA PHE A 246 -5.83 11.06 -4.96
C PHE A 246 -6.01 10.68 -3.49
N LYS A 247 -5.06 9.96 -2.89
CA LYS A 247 -5.13 9.56 -1.48
C LYS A 247 -5.25 10.76 -0.56
N THR A 248 -4.40 11.78 -0.73
CA THR A 248 -4.49 13.03 0.04
C THR A 248 -5.85 13.70 -0.16
N ARG A 249 -6.35 13.76 -1.40
CA ARG A 249 -7.65 14.34 -1.70
C ARG A 249 -8.81 13.57 -1.07
N LEU A 250 -8.76 12.24 -1.03
CA LEU A 250 -9.84 11.43 -0.47
C LEU A 250 -9.90 11.57 1.06
N LEU A 251 -8.74 11.61 1.73
CA LEU A 251 -8.66 11.69 3.19
C LEU A 251 -8.98 13.09 3.73
N TYR A 252 -8.39 14.12 3.12
CA TYR A 252 -8.49 15.47 3.62
C TYR A 252 -9.44 16.38 2.81
N GLY A 253 -10.00 15.87 1.72
CA GLY A 253 -11.02 16.57 0.95
C GLY A 253 -12.41 16.52 1.59
N GLY A 254 -13.34 17.28 1.01
CA GLY A 254 -14.75 17.23 1.40
C GLY A 254 -15.41 15.88 1.10
N GLU A 255 -16.64 15.69 1.57
CA GLU A 255 -17.39 14.43 1.37
C GLU A 255 -17.59 14.08 -0.11
N ASP A 256 -17.59 15.08 -0.99
CA ASP A 256 -17.73 14.94 -2.44
C ASP A 256 -16.39 14.72 -3.16
N ALA A 257 -15.36 14.23 -2.46
CA ALA A 257 -14.06 13.92 -3.05
C ALA A 257 -14.16 12.92 -4.22
N VAL A 258 -15.10 11.97 -4.12
CA VAL A 258 -15.42 10.93 -5.12
C VAL A 258 -16.93 10.66 -5.15
N GLU A 259 -17.41 10.13 -6.26
CA GLU A 259 -18.82 9.77 -6.44
C GLU A 259 -19.25 8.62 -5.53
N LYS A 260 -20.54 8.60 -5.18
CA LYS A 260 -21.14 7.54 -4.35
C LYS A 260 -20.95 6.14 -4.94
N GLN A 261 -20.93 6.03 -6.27
CA GLN A 261 -20.71 4.75 -6.95
C GLN A 261 -19.31 4.19 -6.67
N THR A 262 -18.27 5.02 -6.78
CA THR A 262 -16.89 4.64 -6.46
C THR A 262 -16.79 4.13 -5.02
N LYS A 263 -17.35 4.86 -4.05
CA LYS A 263 -17.36 4.45 -2.64
C LYS A 263 -18.03 3.09 -2.45
N ARG A 264 -19.20 2.87 -3.07
CA ARG A 264 -19.92 1.59 -3.00
C ARG A 264 -19.13 0.43 -3.58
N ASN A 265 -18.43 0.64 -4.69
CA ASN A 265 -17.60 -0.37 -5.34
C ASN A 265 -16.43 -0.79 -4.46
N PHE A 266 -15.68 0.18 -3.92
CA PHE A 266 -14.57 -0.11 -3.00
C PHE A 266 -15.06 -0.76 -1.70
N LEU A 267 -16.18 -0.29 -1.13
CA LEU A 267 -16.77 -0.92 0.05
C LEU A 267 -17.20 -2.38 -0.23
N LYS A 268 -17.77 -2.64 -1.41
CA LYS A 268 -18.11 -4.00 -1.86
C LYS A 268 -16.86 -4.88 -1.93
N LEU A 269 -15.79 -4.39 -2.55
CA LEU A 269 -14.51 -5.08 -2.64
C LEU A 269 -13.96 -5.42 -1.25
N PHE A 270 -14.01 -4.48 -0.31
CA PHE A 270 -13.47 -4.66 1.03
C PHE A 270 -14.24 -5.69 1.85
N LYS A 271 -15.57 -5.65 1.77
CA LYS A 271 -16.44 -6.66 2.40
C LYS A 271 -16.17 -8.05 1.83
N TRP A 272 -15.98 -8.14 0.52
CA TRP A 272 -15.64 -9.40 -0.15
C TRP A 272 -14.27 -9.92 0.28
N VAL A 273 -13.24 -9.07 0.34
CA VAL A 273 -11.91 -9.47 0.84
C VAL A 273 -12.02 -9.98 2.28
N ALA A 274 -12.68 -9.24 3.17
CA ALA A 274 -12.86 -9.65 4.57
C ALA A 274 -13.55 -11.02 4.72
N TRP A 275 -14.57 -11.27 3.89
CA TRP A 275 -15.26 -12.55 3.83
C TRP A 275 -14.36 -13.67 3.27
N ALA A 276 -13.71 -13.43 2.13
CA ALA A 276 -12.87 -14.41 1.45
C ALA A 276 -11.65 -14.84 2.30
N THR A 277 -11.19 -13.97 3.19
CA THR A 277 -10.07 -14.25 4.09
C THR A 277 -10.49 -14.72 5.48
N ASN A 278 -11.78 -15.05 5.69
CA ASN A 278 -12.34 -15.51 6.97
C ASN A 278 -12.09 -14.56 8.15
N LEU A 279 -11.92 -13.26 7.90
CA LEU A 279 -11.75 -12.25 8.94
C LEU A 279 -13.08 -11.85 9.61
N ILE A 280 -14.19 -12.10 8.91
CA ILE A 280 -15.53 -12.01 9.44
C ILE A 280 -16.03 -13.45 9.59
N LYS A 281 -15.97 -13.99 10.81
CA LYS A 281 -16.80 -15.14 11.16
C LYS A 281 -18.20 -14.61 11.45
N ASN A 282 -19.20 -15.17 10.77
CA ASN A 282 -20.62 -14.95 11.09
C ASN A 282 -20.90 -15.22 12.57
#